data_AF-A0A8X6IFF1-F1
#
_entry.id   AF-A0A8X6IFF1-F1
#
_cell.length_a   1.000
_cell.length_b   1.000
_cell.length_c   1.000
_cell.angle_alpha   90.00
_cell.angle_beta   90.00
_cell.angle_gamma   90.00
#
_symmetry.space_group_name_H-M   'P 1'
#
loop_
_entity.id
_entity.type
_entity.pdbx_description
1 polymer ?
#
loop_
_entity_poly.entity_id
_entity_poly.type
_entity_poly.pdbx_seq_one_letter_code
_entity_poly.pdbx_strand_id
1 'polypeptide(L)'
;EYLRTENVLDWEEIARISRYNSLGLQVFFPKLTEEERLQWLSFTLKRGWIDHDELQFCLSKLNQNLQAELLKNFPLQILETFLEWPALREFLDVAQILLPYLSLEQFRDLLRLILSEKIGLGSNDFNYIPLIRELWGKSPSGYKEFVKKDEIFCSLKLIIEHDPLQPFPPAVLMHNPESTSLEFRSSGTLFVFYKNAFKCEGLYSEVMDRYRRIDMTIFSEK
;
A
#
# COMPACT_ATOMS: atom_id res chain seq x y z
N GLU A 1 -1.10 -30.18 -5.56
CA GLU A 1 -1.78 -30.92 -6.64
C GLU A 1 -3.12 -30.29 -7.02
N TYR A 2 -4.02 -30.03 -6.07
CA TYR A 2 -5.36 -29.47 -6.36
C TYR A 2 -5.37 -28.11 -7.08
N LEU A 3 -4.36 -27.26 -6.89
CA LEU A 3 -4.27 -25.93 -7.52
C LEU A 3 -3.63 -25.93 -8.91
N ARG A 4 -3.25 -27.11 -9.43
CA ARG A 4 -2.61 -27.26 -10.74
C ARG A 4 -3.54 -28.05 -11.66
N THR A 5 -4.67 -27.45 -12.02
CA THR A 5 -5.57 -27.98 -13.04
C THR A 5 -5.09 -27.52 -14.41
N GLU A 6 -4.79 -28.47 -15.31
CA GLU A 6 -4.61 -28.23 -16.75
C GLU A 6 -3.72 -27.04 -17.15
N ASN A 7 -2.49 -26.98 -16.61
CA ASN A 7 -1.42 -26.05 -16.99
C ASN A 7 -1.62 -24.55 -16.71
N VAL A 8 -2.67 -24.13 -16.00
CA VAL A 8 -2.84 -22.72 -15.59
C VAL A 8 -2.99 -22.64 -14.08
N LEU A 9 -2.02 -21.99 -13.42
CA LEU A 9 -2.15 -21.64 -12.01
C LEU A 9 -3.18 -20.51 -11.90
N ASP A 10 -4.26 -20.75 -11.17
CA ASP A 10 -5.21 -19.70 -10.80
C ASP A 10 -4.56 -18.79 -9.75
N TRP A 11 -3.83 -17.79 -10.23
CA TRP A 11 -3.13 -16.84 -9.38
C TRP A 11 -4.06 -16.05 -8.46
N GLU A 12 -5.30 -15.85 -8.87
CA GLU A 12 -6.28 -15.13 -8.07
C GLU A 12 -6.68 -15.96 -6.86
N GLU A 13 -7.02 -17.23 -7.06
CA GLU A 13 -7.37 -18.14 -5.97
C GLU A 13 -6.17 -18.40 -5.04
N ILE A 14 -4.97 -18.57 -5.61
CA ILE A 14 -3.74 -18.76 -4.82
C ILE A 14 -3.45 -17.52 -3.97
N ALA A 15 -3.52 -16.33 -4.55
CA ALA A 15 -3.28 -15.08 -3.82
C ALA A 15 -4.36 -14.84 -2.76
N ARG A 16 -5.61 -15.20 -3.04
CA ARG A 16 -6.70 -15.13 -2.08
C ARG A 16 -6.43 -16.05 -0.89
N ILE A 17 -5.98 -17.28 -1.11
CA ILE A 17 -5.66 -18.23 -0.04
C ILE A 17 -4.45 -17.76 0.77
N SER A 18 -3.39 -17.29 0.12
CA SER A 18 -2.16 -16.85 0.81
C SER A 18 -2.41 -15.65 1.71
N ARG A 19 -3.26 -14.71 1.29
CA ARG A 19 -3.57 -13.48 2.04
C ARG A 19 -4.12 -13.74 3.45
N TYR A 20 -4.82 -14.86 3.63
CA TYR A 20 -5.38 -15.24 4.93
C TYR A 20 -4.54 -16.30 5.65
N ASN A 21 -3.44 -16.74 5.05
CA ASN A 21 -2.66 -17.86 5.53
C ASN A 21 -1.19 -17.74 5.10
N SER A 22 -0.41 -16.98 5.87
CA SER A 22 1.03 -16.85 5.68
C SER A 22 1.77 -18.20 5.73
N LEU A 23 1.27 -19.19 6.49
CA LEU A 23 1.80 -20.56 6.45
C LEU A 23 1.56 -21.22 5.09
N GLY A 24 0.40 -20.95 4.48
CA GLY A 24 0.08 -21.39 3.12
C GLY A 24 1.08 -20.86 2.10
N LEU A 25 1.44 -19.57 2.19
CA LEU A 25 2.48 -18.97 1.36
C LEU A 25 3.83 -19.67 1.57
N GLN A 26 4.24 -19.90 2.82
CA GLN A 26 5.50 -20.56 3.13
C GLN A 26 5.59 -22.00 2.62
N VAL A 27 4.45 -22.72 2.56
CA VAL A 27 4.39 -24.10 2.06
C VAL A 27 4.33 -24.16 0.54
N PHE A 28 3.63 -23.22 -0.10
CA PHE A 28 3.39 -23.22 -1.53
C PHE A 28 4.50 -22.55 -2.34
N PHE A 29 4.96 -21.36 -1.92
CA PHE A 29 5.90 -20.54 -2.68
C PHE A 29 7.22 -21.25 -3.02
N PRO A 30 7.83 -22.04 -2.11
CA PRO A 30 9.04 -22.80 -2.44
C PRO A 30 8.83 -23.89 -3.51
N LYS A 31 7.58 -24.30 -3.78
CA LYS A 31 7.26 -25.33 -4.78
C LYS A 31 7.11 -24.77 -6.19
N LEU A 32 7.02 -23.44 -6.33
CA LEU A 32 6.99 -22.74 -7.61
C LEU A 32 8.37 -22.73 -8.29
N THR A 33 8.40 -22.74 -9.62
CA THR A 33 9.61 -22.40 -10.39
C THR A 33 9.97 -20.92 -10.21
N GLU A 34 11.16 -20.52 -10.62
CA GLU A 34 11.61 -19.13 -10.51
C GLU A 34 10.70 -18.16 -11.29
N GLU A 35 10.30 -18.54 -12.50
CA GLU A 35 9.39 -17.77 -13.35
C GLU A 35 7.98 -17.69 -12.73
N GLU A 36 7.47 -18.80 -12.21
CA GLU A 36 6.18 -18.86 -11.51
C GLU A 36 6.19 -17.95 -10.26
N ARG A 37 7.30 -17.90 -9.50
CA ARG A 37 7.45 -16.99 -8.35
C ARG A 37 7.40 -15.52 -8.77
N LEU A 38 8.13 -15.16 -9.83
CA LEU A 38 8.13 -13.79 -10.33
C LEU A 38 6.74 -13.39 -10.86
N GLN A 39 6.07 -14.27 -11.59
CA GLN A 39 4.72 -14.04 -12.09
C GLN A 39 3.71 -13.84 -10.95
N TRP A 40 3.73 -14.74 -9.96
CA TRP A 40 2.86 -14.62 -8.79
C TRP A 40 3.12 -13.33 -8.01
N LEU A 41 4.39 -13.00 -7.74
CA LEU A 41 4.74 -11.76 -7.03
C LEU A 41 4.34 -10.51 -7.80
N SER A 42 4.59 -10.50 -9.11
CA SER A 42 4.17 -9.40 -9.98
C SER A 42 2.65 -9.23 -9.94
N PHE A 43 1.91 -10.34 -9.91
CA PHE A 43 0.46 -10.33 -9.79
C PHE A 43 -0.01 -9.78 -8.44
N THR A 44 0.57 -10.23 -7.32
CA THR A 44 0.17 -9.79 -5.98
C THR A 44 0.57 -8.36 -5.67
N LEU A 45 1.77 -7.92 -6.10
CA LEU A 45 2.21 -6.52 -5.98
C LEU A 45 1.27 -5.58 -6.75
N LYS A 46 0.95 -5.89 -8.00
CA LYS A 46 -0.01 -5.12 -8.81
C LYS A 46 -1.40 -5.03 -8.20
N ARG A 47 -1.74 -5.86 -7.22
CA ARG A 47 -3.03 -5.86 -6.55
C ARG A 47 -2.97 -5.26 -5.13
N GLY A 48 -1.77 -4.98 -4.61
CA GLY A 48 -1.58 -4.59 -3.22
C GLY A 48 -2.02 -5.69 -2.25
N TRP A 49 -1.85 -6.96 -2.63
CA TRP A 49 -2.30 -8.12 -1.84
C TRP A 49 -1.19 -8.80 -1.05
N ILE A 50 -0.02 -8.18 -1.00
CA ILE A 50 1.14 -8.69 -0.27
C ILE A 50 1.53 -7.66 0.79
N ASP A 51 1.72 -8.12 2.02
CA ASP A 51 2.28 -7.28 3.07
C ASP A 51 3.81 -7.27 3.05
N HIS A 52 4.41 -6.48 3.93
CA HIS A 52 5.85 -6.36 4.02
C HIS A 52 6.56 -7.67 4.39
N ASP A 53 6.03 -8.43 5.35
CA ASP A 53 6.68 -9.63 5.87
C ASP A 53 6.62 -10.76 4.81
N GLU A 54 5.48 -10.87 4.12
CA GLU A 54 5.31 -11.74 2.97
C GLU A 54 6.25 -11.37 1.83
N LEU A 55 6.38 -10.06 1.53
CA LEU A 55 7.30 -9.58 0.50
C LEU A 55 8.75 -9.93 0.86
N GLN A 56 9.19 -9.68 2.11
CA GLN A 56 10.54 -10.05 2.56
C GLN A 56 10.78 -11.55 2.45
N PHE A 57 9.82 -12.37 2.90
CA PHE A 57 9.90 -13.82 2.76
C PHE A 57 10.07 -14.22 1.29
N CYS A 58 9.23 -13.70 0.40
CA CYS A 58 9.28 -14.03 -1.02
C CYS A 58 10.57 -13.57 -1.69
N LEU A 59 11.05 -12.36 -1.39
CA LEU A 59 12.33 -11.84 -1.88
C LEU A 59 13.48 -12.75 -1.46
N SER A 60 13.47 -13.26 -0.22
CA SER A 60 14.50 -14.21 0.27
C SER A 60 14.57 -15.53 -0.49
N LYS A 61 13.52 -15.87 -1.25
CA LYS A 61 13.43 -17.09 -2.08
C LYS A 61 13.67 -16.84 -3.57
N LEU A 62 13.90 -15.59 -3.97
CA LEU A 62 14.31 -15.23 -5.32
C LEU A 62 15.82 -15.11 -5.41
N ASN A 63 16.37 -15.43 -6.58
CA ASN A 63 17.77 -15.10 -6.89
C ASN A 63 17.93 -13.58 -7.12
N GLN A 64 19.17 -13.10 -7.09
CA GLN A 64 19.48 -11.67 -7.16
C GLN A 64 19.00 -10.99 -8.46
N ASN A 65 19.00 -11.71 -9.59
CA ASN A 65 18.56 -11.15 -10.87
C ASN A 65 17.05 -10.88 -10.85
N LEU A 66 16.26 -11.83 -10.35
CA LEU A 66 14.81 -11.69 -10.24
C LEU A 66 14.41 -10.65 -9.21
N GLN A 67 15.14 -10.54 -8.09
CA GLN A 67 14.95 -9.45 -7.13
C GLN A 67 15.17 -8.09 -7.79
N ALA A 68 16.28 -7.93 -8.53
CA ALA A 68 16.59 -6.69 -9.23
C ALA A 68 15.55 -6.34 -10.32
N GLU A 69 15.05 -7.34 -11.04
CA GLU A 69 13.97 -7.16 -12.00
C GLU A 69 12.68 -6.68 -11.33
N LEU A 70 12.30 -7.31 -10.22
CA LEU A 70 11.09 -6.95 -9.48
C LEU A 70 11.17 -5.54 -8.89
N LEU A 71 12.31 -5.16 -8.30
CA LEU A 71 12.55 -3.81 -7.78
C LEU A 71 12.45 -2.72 -8.86
N LYS A 72 12.87 -3.02 -10.08
CA LYS A 72 12.77 -2.09 -11.23
C LYS A 72 11.36 -1.97 -11.79
N ASN A 73 10.62 -3.08 -11.80
CA ASN A 73 9.30 -3.15 -12.42
C ASN A 73 8.17 -2.71 -11.48
N PHE A 74 8.36 -2.83 -10.17
CA PHE A 74 7.34 -2.54 -9.14
C PHE A 74 7.83 -1.61 -8.01
N PRO A 75 8.59 -0.53 -8.30
CA PRO A 75 9.19 0.30 -7.26
C PRO A 75 8.15 0.96 -6.35
N LEU A 76 7.00 1.39 -6.92
CA LEU A 76 5.93 2.01 -6.14
C LEU A 76 5.29 1.00 -5.17
N GLN A 77 4.82 -0.14 -5.69
CA GLN A 77 4.15 -1.17 -4.89
C GLN A 77 5.04 -1.69 -3.77
N ILE A 78 6.34 -1.81 -4.03
CA ILE A 78 7.31 -2.20 -3.00
C ILE A 78 7.39 -1.11 -1.93
N LEU A 79 7.54 0.16 -2.30
CA LEU A 79 7.58 1.26 -1.33
C LEU A 79 6.30 1.36 -0.49
N GLU A 80 5.14 1.07 -1.08
CA GLU A 80 3.86 1.03 -0.36
C GLU A 80 3.89 0.01 0.79
N THR A 81 4.52 -1.16 0.61
CA THR A 81 4.65 -2.15 1.70
C THR A 81 5.49 -1.64 2.87
N PHE A 82 6.44 -0.72 2.64
CA PHE A 82 7.23 -0.10 3.69
C PHE A 82 6.51 1.06 4.38
N LEU A 83 5.30 1.44 3.96
CA LEU A 83 4.51 2.46 4.64
C LEU A 83 3.74 1.94 5.87
N GLU A 84 3.81 0.64 6.13
CA GLU A 84 3.20 0.03 7.32
C GLU A 84 4.19 -0.06 8.48
N TRP A 85 3.69 0.13 9.70
CA TRP A 85 4.46 -0.14 10.91
C TRP A 85 4.66 -1.67 11.04
N PRO A 86 5.87 -2.18 11.36
CA PRO A 86 7.08 -1.46 11.77
C PRO A 86 8.08 -1.15 10.65
N ALA A 87 7.82 -1.60 9.42
CA ALA A 87 8.72 -1.49 8.26
C ALA A 87 9.07 -0.04 7.89
N LEU A 88 8.23 0.91 8.29
CA LEU A 88 8.40 2.34 8.06
C LEU A 88 9.76 2.93 8.46
N ARG A 89 10.46 2.31 9.41
CA ARG A 89 11.82 2.73 9.80
C ARG A 89 12.82 2.61 8.66
N GLU A 90 12.59 1.68 7.74
CA GLU A 90 13.46 1.38 6.60
C GLU A 90 12.99 2.08 5.33
N PHE A 91 11.81 2.71 5.35
CA PHE A 91 11.18 3.31 4.17
C PHE A 91 12.10 4.28 3.43
N LEU A 92 12.77 5.19 4.14
CA LEU A 92 13.60 6.22 3.51
C LEU A 92 14.86 5.64 2.85
N ASP A 93 15.44 4.59 3.45
CA ASP A 93 16.60 3.90 2.90
C ASP A 93 16.22 3.15 1.61
N VAL A 94 15.07 2.47 1.64
CA VAL A 94 14.52 1.77 0.47
C VAL A 94 14.08 2.77 -0.61
N ALA A 95 13.46 3.89 -0.22
CA ALA A 95 13.07 4.96 -1.14
C ALA A 95 14.28 5.52 -1.87
N GLN A 96 15.42 5.71 -1.20
CA GLN A 96 16.63 6.18 -1.86
C GLN A 96 17.11 5.23 -2.97
N ILE A 97 16.94 3.92 -2.76
CA ILE A 97 17.30 2.88 -3.74
C ILE A 97 16.29 2.83 -4.90
N LEU A 98 15.00 3.01 -4.61
CA LEU A 98 13.91 2.83 -5.59
C LEU A 98 13.50 4.10 -6.33
N LEU A 99 13.83 5.28 -5.81
CA LEU A 99 13.55 6.58 -6.43
C LEU A 99 14.00 6.69 -7.90
N PRO A 100 15.16 6.16 -8.32
CA PRO A 100 15.57 6.18 -9.73
C PRO A 100 14.69 5.36 -10.67
N TYR A 101 13.93 4.38 -10.14
CA TYR A 101 13.06 3.50 -10.93
C TYR A 101 11.61 3.97 -10.96
N LEU A 102 11.21 4.88 -10.07
CA LEU A 102 9.88 5.47 -10.12
C LEU A 102 9.71 6.31 -11.38
N SER A 103 8.50 6.32 -11.94
CA SER A 103 8.08 7.38 -12.87
C SER A 103 7.69 8.64 -12.09
N LEU A 104 7.64 9.78 -12.78
CA LEU A 104 7.14 11.04 -12.19
C LEU A 104 5.71 10.88 -11.63
N GLU A 105 4.87 10.13 -12.35
CA GLU A 105 3.49 9.81 -11.93
C GLU A 105 3.47 8.93 -10.69
N GLN A 106 4.28 7.87 -10.65
CA GLN A 106 4.37 6.99 -9.49
C GLN A 106 4.86 7.71 -8.24
N PHE A 107 5.82 8.62 -8.37
CA PHE A 107 6.28 9.44 -7.25
C PHE A 107 5.19 10.39 -6.75
N ARG A 108 4.43 11.03 -7.65
CA ARG A 108 3.26 11.81 -7.27
C ARG A 108 2.24 10.93 -6.54
N ASP A 109 1.97 9.73 -7.04
CA ASP A 109 0.97 8.83 -6.46
C ASP A 109 1.41 8.34 -5.06
N LEU A 110 2.70 8.07 -4.85
CA LEU A 110 3.28 7.80 -3.54
C LEU A 110 3.05 8.95 -2.56
N LEU A 111 3.31 10.20 -2.98
CA LEU A 111 3.06 11.37 -2.14
C LEU A 111 1.57 11.52 -1.83
N ARG A 112 0.71 11.34 -2.84
CA ARG A 112 -0.75 11.39 -2.65
C ARG A 112 -1.18 10.37 -1.60
N LEU A 113 -0.73 9.12 -1.71
CA LEU A 113 -1.02 8.04 -0.78
C LEU A 113 -0.68 8.43 0.66
N ILE A 114 0.55 8.90 0.91
CA ILE A 114 0.98 9.29 2.26
C ILE A 114 0.16 10.50 2.76
N LEU A 115 -0.06 11.51 1.91
CA LEU A 115 -0.82 12.71 2.26
C LEU A 115 -2.29 12.39 2.61
N SER A 116 -2.97 11.60 1.80
CA SER A 116 -4.39 11.31 2.00
C SER A 116 -4.62 10.22 3.03
N GLU A 117 -3.93 9.09 2.91
CA GLU A 117 -4.26 7.89 3.69
C GLU A 117 -3.53 7.85 5.03
N LYS A 118 -2.28 8.31 5.08
CA LYS A 118 -1.49 8.26 6.32
C LYS A 118 -1.71 9.53 7.15
N ILE A 119 -1.64 10.71 6.54
CA ILE A 119 -1.80 11.98 7.26
C ILE A 119 -3.24 12.45 7.30
N GLY A 120 -3.93 12.51 6.16
CA GLY A 120 -5.29 13.04 6.05
C GLY A 120 -6.32 12.30 6.90
N LEU A 121 -6.21 10.96 6.98
CA LEU A 121 -7.05 10.13 7.85
C LEU A 121 -6.62 10.13 9.32
N GLY A 122 -5.51 10.81 9.67
CA GLY A 122 -5.03 10.91 11.04
C GLY A 122 -4.46 9.60 11.59
N SER A 123 -3.67 8.88 10.80
CA SER A 123 -3.00 7.66 11.29
C SER A 123 -2.08 8.00 12.45
N ASN A 124 -2.22 7.27 13.57
CA ASN A 124 -1.50 7.51 14.82
C ASN A 124 -0.36 6.50 15.06
N ASP A 125 -0.08 5.64 14.09
CA ASP A 125 0.97 4.62 14.13
C ASP A 125 2.38 5.24 13.97
N PHE A 126 2.50 6.34 13.22
CA PHE A 126 3.77 7.03 13.01
C PHE A 126 3.61 8.51 12.68
N ASN A 127 4.67 9.29 12.90
CA ASN A 127 4.74 10.67 12.45
C ASN A 127 5.23 10.76 11.00
N TYR A 128 4.31 10.78 10.04
CA TYR A 128 4.63 10.82 8.60
C TYR A 128 5.10 12.19 8.09
N ILE A 129 4.97 13.26 8.88
CA ILE A 129 5.38 14.62 8.45
C ILE A 129 6.89 14.73 8.22
N PRO A 130 7.75 14.34 9.18
CA PRO A 130 9.20 14.25 8.96
C PRO A 130 9.56 13.39 7.74
N LEU A 131 8.88 12.25 7.57
CA LEU A 131 9.11 11.34 6.45
C LEU A 131 8.84 12.01 5.10
N ILE A 132 7.69 12.69 4.94
CA ILE A 132 7.39 13.44 3.71
C ILE A 132 8.44 14.53 3.47
N ARG A 133 8.83 15.27 4.50
CA ARG A 133 9.83 16.35 4.36
C ARG A 133 11.17 15.83 3.91
N GLU A 134 11.61 14.71 4.48
CA GLU A 134 12.89 14.10 4.14
C GLU A 134 12.86 13.49 2.73
N LEU A 135 11.79 12.74 2.41
CA LEU A 135 11.57 12.21 1.07
C LEU A 135 11.56 13.34 0.03
N TRP A 136 10.80 14.41 0.27
CA TRP A 136 10.77 15.58 -0.59
C TRP A 136 12.14 16.24 -0.68
N GLY A 137 12.84 16.45 0.45
CA GLY A 137 14.17 17.04 0.49
C GLY A 137 15.17 16.30 -0.40
N LYS A 138 15.22 14.98 -0.30
CA LYS A 138 16.12 14.08 -1.05
C LYS A 138 15.69 13.84 -2.50
N SER A 139 14.47 14.23 -2.89
CA SER A 139 13.95 13.97 -4.24
C SER A 139 14.65 14.83 -5.31
N PRO A 140 14.94 14.26 -6.50
CA PRO A 140 15.49 15.01 -7.63
C PRO A 140 14.59 16.18 -8.06
N SER A 141 15.18 17.23 -8.64
CA SER A 141 14.46 18.44 -9.06
C SER A 141 13.34 18.14 -10.06
N GLY A 142 13.55 17.22 -11.00
CA GLY A 142 12.52 16.84 -11.99
C GLY A 142 11.21 16.38 -11.35
N TYR A 143 11.29 15.58 -10.27
CA TYR A 143 10.11 15.17 -9.50
C TYR A 143 9.42 16.35 -8.82
N LYS A 144 10.21 17.24 -8.21
CA LYS A 144 9.67 18.43 -7.53
C LYS A 144 8.95 19.36 -8.50
N GLU A 145 9.54 19.63 -9.65
CA GLU A 145 8.93 20.48 -10.68
C GLU A 145 7.70 19.84 -11.32
N PHE A 146 7.65 18.51 -11.41
CA PHE A 146 6.45 17.80 -11.84
C PHE A 146 5.32 17.95 -10.81
N VAL A 147 5.59 17.62 -9.54
CA VAL A 147 4.58 17.66 -8.47
C VAL A 147 4.07 19.09 -8.23
N LYS A 148 4.92 20.12 -8.34
CA LYS A 148 4.51 21.54 -8.21
C LYS A 148 3.39 21.97 -9.17
N LYS A 149 3.18 21.24 -10.27
CA LYS A 149 2.12 21.50 -11.26
C LYS A 149 0.84 20.70 -10.97
N ASP A 150 0.86 19.80 -10.00
CA ASP A 150 -0.24 18.93 -9.61
C ASP A 150 -0.98 19.49 -8.38
N GLU A 151 -2.26 19.16 -8.24
CA GLU A 151 -3.11 19.64 -7.15
C GLU A 151 -2.61 19.23 -5.76
N ILE A 152 -1.92 18.08 -5.66
CA ILE A 152 -1.40 17.60 -4.38
C ILE A 152 -0.32 18.53 -3.81
N PHE A 153 0.27 19.41 -4.62
CA PHE A 153 1.30 20.33 -4.17
C PHE A 153 0.80 21.30 -3.12
N CYS A 154 -0.47 21.72 -3.16
CA CYS A 154 -1.03 22.59 -2.13
C CYS A 154 -0.95 21.94 -0.73
N SER A 155 -1.40 20.68 -0.64
CA SER A 155 -1.31 19.86 0.57
C SER A 155 0.14 19.61 1.01
N LEU A 156 1.00 19.26 0.05
CA LEU A 156 2.41 19.01 0.32
C LEU A 156 3.14 20.27 0.82
N LYS A 157 2.86 21.43 0.22
CA LYS A 157 3.44 22.71 0.59
C LYS A 157 3.11 23.07 2.03
N LEU A 158 1.86 22.88 2.46
CA LEU A 158 1.46 23.08 3.86
C LEU A 158 2.31 22.23 4.81
N ILE A 159 2.56 20.97 4.48
CA ILE A 159 3.39 20.09 5.32
C ILE A 159 4.86 20.52 5.33
N ILE A 160 5.41 20.93 4.19
CA ILE A 160 6.81 21.36 4.08
C ILE A 160 7.03 22.65 4.87
N GLU A 161 6.11 23.60 4.77
CA GLU A 161 6.22 24.93 5.39
C GLU A 161 5.76 24.96 6.85
N HIS A 162 5.09 23.91 7.34
CA HIS A 162 4.59 23.84 8.70
C HIS A 162 5.73 23.89 9.74
N ASP A 163 5.51 24.57 10.85
CA ASP A 163 6.49 24.62 11.95
C ASP A 163 6.59 23.24 12.62
N PRO A 164 7.77 22.57 12.63
CA PRO A 164 7.94 21.30 13.34
C PRO A 164 7.56 21.34 14.83
N LEU A 165 7.55 22.52 15.46
CA LEU A 165 7.23 22.69 16.88
C LEU A 165 5.71 22.77 17.16
N GLN A 166 4.89 22.89 16.13
CA GLN A 166 3.43 22.98 16.26
C GLN A 166 2.76 21.66 15.85
N PRO A 167 1.64 21.26 16.47
CA PRO A 167 0.86 20.13 16.00
C PRO A 167 0.26 20.47 14.62
N PHE A 168 0.35 19.53 13.68
CA PHE A 168 -0.22 19.70 12.35
C PHE A 168 -1.72 19.36 12.37
N PRO A 169 -2.62 20.22 11.88
CA PRO A 169 -4.05 19.96 11.85
C PRO A 169 -4.44 19.13 10.61
N PRO A 170 -4.72 17.80 10.72
CA PRO A 170 -4.93 16.94 9.56
C PRO A 170 -6.15 17.33 8.71
N ALA A 171 -7.15 17.95 9.33
CA ALA A 171 -8.38 18.42 8.67
C ALA A 171 -8.11 19.36 7.48
N VAL A 172 -6.98 20.08 7.48
CA VAL A 172 -6.63 21.01 6.38
C VAL A 172 -6.33 20.25 5.08
N LEU A 173 -5.90 18.98 5.15
CA LEU A 173 -5.65 18.16 3.97
C LEU A 173 -6.93 17.63 3.31
N MET A 174 -8.07 17.64 4.02
CA MET A 174 -9.34 17.08 3.54
C MET A 174 -10.27 18.11 2.86
N HIS A 175 -9.91 19.40 2.89
CA HIS A 175 -10.77 20.50 2.44
C HIS A 175 -10.38 21.09 1.08
N ASN A 176 -9.96 20.28 0.10
CA ASN A 176 -9.94 20.75 -1.29
C ASN A 176 -11.27 20.37 -2.00
N PRO A 177 -12.28 21.27 -2.02
CA PRO A 177 -13.59 20.98 -2.61
C PRO A 177 -13.57 20.77 -4.13
N GLU A 178 -12.46 21.06 -4.80
CA GLU A 178 -12.32 20.88 -6.25
C GLU A 178 -11.87 19.47 -6.67
N SER A 179 -11.36 18.66 -5.73
CA SER A 179 -11.02 17.24 -5.94
C SER A 179 -12.31 16.39 -6.01
N THR A 180 -13.09 16.63 -7.06
CA THR A 180 -14.36 15.98 -7.35
C THR A 180 -14.06 14.60 -7.92
N SER A 181 -14.28 13.56 -7.11
CA SER A 181 -14.42 12.16 -7.53
C SER A 181 -13.50 11.74 -8.70
N LEU A 182 -12.21 11.57 -8.42
CA LEU A 182 -11.38 10.74 -9.29
C LEU A 182 -11.54 9.29 -8.89
N GLU A 183 -11.99 8.45 -9.83
CA GLU A 183 -11.88 7.01 -9.70
C GLU A 183 -10.41 6.64 -9.58
N PHE A 184 -10.01 6.25 -8.38
CA PHE A 184 -8.66 5.76 -8.16
C PHE A 184 -8.57 4.34 -8.71
N ARG A 185 -7.87 4.17 -9.82
CA ARG A 185 -7.36 2.87 -10.26
C ARG A 185 -5.90 2.76 -9.87
N SER A 186 -5.63 2.55 -8.58
CA SER A 186 -4.44 1.81 -8.19
C SER A 186 -4.85 0.36 -7.97
N SER A 187 -4.09 -0.54 -8.58
CA SER A 187 -4.11 -1.96 -8.22
C SER A 187 -5.42 -2.74 -8.38
N GLY A 188 -6.28 -2.34 -9.33
CA GLY A 188 -7.48 -3.10 -9.71
C GLY A 188 -8.53 -3.27 -8.59
N THR A 189 -8.44 -2.45 -7.54
CA THR A 189 -9.46 -2.31 -6.50
C THR A 189 -10.08 -0.93 -6.67
N LEU A 190 -11.40 -0.90 -6.91
CA LEU A 190 -12.15 0.35 -7.02
C LEU A 190 -12.36 0.91 -5.61
N PHE A 191 -11.58 1.91 -5.22
CA PHE A 191 -11.88 2.71 -4.04
C PHE A 191 -12.92 3.76 -4.42
N VAL A 192 -14.19 3.48 -4.15
CA VAL A 192 -15.25 4.50 -4.21
C VAL A 192 -15.17 5.31 -2.91
N PHE A 193 -14.63 6.52 -2.98
CA PHE A 193 -14.68 7.47 -1.88
C PHE A 193 -16.14 7.91 -1.68
N TYR A 194 -16.82 7.33 -0.68
CA TYR A 194 -18.11 7.84 -0.24
C TYR A 194 -17.90 9.15 0.51
N LYS A 195 -18.26 10.24 -0.16
CA LYS A 195 -18.51 11.55 0.42
C LYS A 195 -19.68 11.42 1.41
N ASN A 196 -19.43 11.01 2.66
CA ASN A 196 -20.27 11.24 3.85
C ASN A 196 -19.69 10.50 5.08
N ALA A 197 -18.65 11.06 5.71
CA ALA A 197 -18.18 10.60 7.03
C ALA A 197 -19.01 11.16 8.21
N PHE A 198 -20.05 11.97 7.96
CA PHE A 198 -20.93 12.51 9.00
C PHE A 198 -22.35 11.94 8.88
N LYS A 199 -22.53 10.67 9.25
CA LYS A 199 -23.76 10.03 9.78
C LYS A 199 -23.66 8.51 9.61
N CYS A 200 -22.84 7.80 10.38
CA CYS A 200 -22.92 6.33 10.47
C CYS A 200 -22.25 5.79 11.76
N GLU A 201 -22.54 6.38 12.93
CA GLU A 201 -22.18 5.71 14.20
C GLU A 201 -23.03 4.45 14.45
N GLY A 202 -24.17 4.26 13.75
CA GLY A 202 -25.04 3.09 13.91
C GLY A 202 -24.70 1.86 13.06
N LEU A 203 -24.08 2.05 11.88
CA LEU A 203 -23.85 0.95 10.93
C LEU A 203 -22.61 0.11 11.27
N TYR A 204 -21.60 0.70 11.91
CA TYR A 204 -20.40 -0.04 12.34
C TYR A 204 -20.72 -1.03 13.47
N SER A 205 -21.56 -0.64 14.44
CA SER A 205 -22.02 -1.56 15.49
C SER A 205 -22.91 -2.67 14.94
N GLU A 206 -23.76 -2.38 13.95
CA GLU A 206 -24.70 -3.35 13.38
C GLU A 206 -24.01 -4.39 12.48
N VAL A 207 -22.95 -3.99 11.77
CA VAL A 207 -22.07 -4.90 11.01
C VAL A 207 -21.25 -5.77 11.96
N MET A 208 -20.67 -5.19 13.02
CA MET A 208 -19.91 -5.95 14.01
C MET A 208 -20.80 -6.90 14.84
N ASP A 209 -22.05 -6.54 15.13
CA ASP A 209 -23.04 -7.42 15.79
C ASP A 209 -23.60 -8.52 14.87
N ARG A 210 -23.53 -8.35 13.54
CA ARG A 210 -23.78 -9.45 12.60
C ARG A 210 -22.61 -10.42 12.56
N TYR A 211 -21.37 -9.92 12.58
CA TYR A 211 -20.18 -10.77 12.62
C TYR A 211 -20.09 -11.56 13.94
N ARG A 212 -20.40 -10.94 15.08
CA ARG A 212 -20.39 -11.61 16.39
C ARG A 212 -21.46 -12.71 16.53
N ARG A 213 -22.51 -12.68 15.71
CA ARG A 213 -23.57 -13.71 15.67
C ARG A 213 -23.27 -14.89 14.76
N ILE A 214 -22.31 -14.76 13.83
CA ILE A 214 -21.93 -15.85 12.93
C ILE A 214 -20.89 -16.78 13.60
N ASP A 215 -20.14 -16.27 14.57
CA ASP A 215 -19.01 -16.99 15.19
C ASP A 215 -19.35 -17.88 16.41
N MET A 216 -20.64 -18.04 16.74
CA MET A 216 -21.08 -18.82 17.92
C MET A 216 -21.93 -20.06 17.57
N THR A 217 -22.19 -20.32 16.29
CA THR A 217 -22.98 -21.49 15.85
C THR A 217 -22.14 -22.68 15.38
N ILE A 218 -20.80 -22.55 15.33
CA ILE A 218 -19.91 -23.58 14.79
C ILE A 218 -19.21 -24.42 15.90
N PHE A 219 -19.46 -24.13 17.18
CA PHE A 219 -18.86 -24.87 18.31
C PHE A 219 -19.84 -25.52 19.31
N SER A 220 -21.08 -25.85 18.91
CA SER A 220 -22.02 -26.56 19.79
C SER A 220 -22.51 -27.93 19.30
N GLU A 221 -21.75 -28.61 18.45
CA GLU A 221 -21.98 -30.05 18.18
C GLU A 221 -20.65 -30.83 18.20
N LYS A 222 -20.24 -31.21 19.41
CA LYS A 222 -19.67 -32.53 19.74
C LYS A 222 -19.54 -32.69 21.26
#